data_AF-A0A8T3P8B9-F1
#
_entry.id   AF-A0A8T3P8B9-F1
#
_cell.length_a   1.000
_cell.length_b   1.000
_cell.length_c   1.000
_cell.angle_alpha   90.00
_cell.angle_beta   90.00
_cell.angle_gamma   90.00
#
_symmetry.space_group_name_H-M   'P 1'
#
loop_
_entity.id
_entity.type
_entity.pdbx_description
1 polymer ?
#
loop_
_entity_poly.entity_id
_entity_poly.type
_entity_poly.pdbx_seq_one_letter_code
_entity_poly.pdbx_strand_id
1 'polypeptide(L)' 'MSLDARLAGMEAEARDIEDRLGRPEVVADLDQLRTLGRELARLQPVVTAARELREVRG' A
#
# COMPACT_ATOMS: atom_id res chain seq x y z
N MET A 1 -14.00 -15.01 -2.74
CA MET A 1 -12.73 -14.51 -2.20
C MET A 1 -12.91 -14.27 -0.70
N SER A 2 -11.98 -14.69 0.16
CA SER A 2 -12.06 -14.43 1.61
C SER A 2 -11.64 -12.99 1.95
N LEU A 3 -12.04 -12.50 3.13
CA LEU A 3 -11.58 -11.19 3.63
C LEU A 3 -10.05 -11.15 3.72
N ASP A 4 -9.43 -12.20 4.24
CA ASP A 4 -7.97 -12.26 4.40
C ASP A 4 -7.25 -12.21 3.04
N ALA A 5 -7.78 -12.87 2.01
CA ALA A 5 -7.23 -12.79 0.67
C ALA A 5 -7.32 -11.38 0.08
N ARG A 6 -8.40 -10.64 0.39
CA ARG A 6 -8.58 -9.25 -0.05
C ARG A 6 -7.63 -8.30 0.69
N LEU A 7 -7.47 -8.47 2.00
CA LEU A 7 -6.53 -7.68 2.80
C LEU A 7 -5.08 -7.93 2.35
N ALA A 8 -4.71 -9.18 2.09
CA ALA A 8 -3.39 -9.51 1.55
C ALA A 8 -3.14 -8.86 0.17
N GLY A 9 -4.17 -8.79 -0.69
CA GLY A 9 -4.07 -8.07 -1.97
C GLY A 9 -3.82 -6.58 -1.80
N MET A 10 -4.52 -5.92 -0.88
CA MET A 10 -4.32 -4.49 -0.58
C MET A 10 -2.94 -4.21 0.02
N GLU A 11 -2.40 -5.13 0.81
CA GLU A 11 -1.04 -5.01 1.34
C GLU A 11 0.03 -5.19 0.27
N ALA A 12 -0.19 -6.10 -0.68
CA ALA A 12 0.69 -6.27 -1.83
C ALA A 12 0.68 -5.01 -2.71
N GLU A 13 -0.50 -4.42 -2.93
CA GLU A 13 -0.63 -3.16 -3.68
C GLU A 13 0.09 -1.99 -2.99
N ALA A 14 -0.08 -1.84 -1.67
CA ALA A 14 0.64 -0.80 -0.92
C ALA A 14 2.16 -0.97 -1.00
N ARG A 15 2.66 -2.21 -0.92
CA ARG A 15 4.09 -2.51 -1.05
C ARG A 15 4.63 -2.21 -2.43
N ASP A 16 3.90 -2.54 -3.50
CA ASP A 16 4.28 -2.19 -4.87
C ASP A 16 4.39 -0.66 -5.04
N ILE A 17 3.44 0.09 -4.46
CA ILE A 17 3.48 1.56 -4.51
C ILE A 17 4.68 2.10 -3.73
N GLU A 18 4.97 1.60 -2.54
CA GLU A 18 6.16 1.95 -1.75
C GLU A 18 7.46 1.70 -2.55
N ASP A 19 7.57 0.52 -3.19
CA ASP A 19 8.72 0.17 -4.03
C ASP A 19 8.87 1.10 -5.23
N ARG A 20 7.75 1.48 -5.88
CA ARG A 20 7.74 2.41 -7.01
C ARG A 20 8.11 3.83 -6.59
N LEU A 21 7.65 4.30 -5.44
CA LEU A 21 8.00 5.61 -4.88
C LEU A 21 9.51 5.74 -4.61
N GLY A 22 10.21 4.63 -4.37
CA GLY A 22 11.67 4.61 -4.22
C GLY A 22 12.46 4.71 -5.52
N ARG A 23 11.81 4.65 -6.69
CA ARG A 23 12.51 4.62 -7.98
C ARG A 23 12.86 6.02 -8.48
N PRO A 24 14.10 6.25 -8.98
CA PRO A 24 14.52 7.56 -9.47
C PRO A 24 13.62 8.15 -10.55
N GLU A 25 13.11 7.31 -11.46
CA GLU A 25 12.20 7.72 -12.54
C GLU A 25 10.86 8.26 -12.01
N VAL A 26 10.37 7.73 -10.89
CA VAL A 26 9.12 8.20 -10.25
C VAL A 26 9.37 9.47 -9.47
N VAL A 27 10.52 9.60 -8.79
CA VAL A 27 10.89 10.80 -8.04
C VAL A 27 11.11 12.00 -8.98
N ALA A 28 11.62 11.74 -10.20
CA ALA A 28 11.81 12.76 -11.22
C ALA A 28 10.50 13.23 -11.89
N ASP A 29 9.42 12.45 -11.81
CA ASP A 29 8.08 12.81 -12.31
C ASP A 29 7.14 13.18 -11.14
N LEU A 30 6.97 14.49 -10.92
CA LEU A 30 6.16 15.00 -9.82
C LEU A 30 4.68 14.59 -9.88
N ASP A 31 4.11 14.38 -11.07
CA ASP A 31 2.71 14.01 -11.21
C ASP A 31 2.51 12.52 -10.91
N GLN A 32 3.47 11.69 -11.34
CA GLN A 32 3.51 10.28 -10.96
C GLN A 32 3.73 10.14 -9.45
N LEU A 33 4.66 10.89 -8.86
CA LEU A 33 4.93 10.90 -7.42
C LEU A 33 3.68 11.27 -6.61
N ARG A 34 2.97 12.34 -7.00
CA ARG A 34 1.72 12.78 -6.33
C ARG A 34 0.58 11.78 -6.48
N THR A 35 0.52 11.07 -7.61
CA THR A 35 -0.51 10.06 -7.84
C THR A 35 -0.29 8.86 -6.94
N LEU A 36 0.93 8.32 -6.94
CA LEU A 36 1.32 7.20 -6.10
C LEU A 36 1.24 7.52 -4.60
N GLY A 37 1.67 8.71 -4.19
CA GLY A 37 1.54 9.15 -2.79
C GLY A 37 0.08 9.22 -2.32
N ARG A 38 -0.84 9.66 -3.19
CA ARG A 38 -2.29 9.67 -2.89
C ARG A 38 -2.88 8.26 -2.85
N GLU A 39 -2.43 7.37 -3.73
CA GLU A 39 -2.82 5.96 -3.70
C GLU A 39 -2.39 5.28 -2.41
N LEU A 40 -1.12 5.43 -2.02
CA LEU A 40 -0.60 4.89 -0.77
C LEU A 40 -1.35 5.45 0.44
N ALA A 41 -1.57 6.76 0.49
CA ALA A 41 -2.32 7.39 1.58
C ALA A 41 -3.75 6.85 1.75
N ARG A 42 -4.39 6.40 0.66
CA ARG A 42 -5.71 5.75 0.73
C ARG A 42 -5.64 4.31 1.25
N LEU A 43 -4.56 3.59 0.94
CA LEU A 43 -4.37 2.20 1.37
C LEU A 43 -3.86 2.10 2.81
N GLN A 44 -3.09 3.08 3.29
CA GLN A 44 -2.41 3.03 4.58
C GLN A 44 -3.32 2.66 5.76
N PRO A 45 -4.52 3.26 5.93
CA PRO A 45 -5.39 2.93 7.06
C PRO A 45 -5.84 1.46 7.05
N VAL A 46 -6.10 0.91 5.86
CA VAL A 46 -6.55 -0.49 5.70
C VAL A 46 -5.41 -1.45 5.97
N VAL A 47 -4.21 -1.16 5.46
CA VAL A 47 -3.01 -1.95 5.70
C VAL A 47 -2.63 -1.97 7.18
N THR A 48 -2.71 -0.81 7.85
CA THR A 48 -2.47 -0.73 9.30
C THR A 48 -3.47 -1.60 10.07
N ALA A 49 -4.77 -1.46 9.80
CA ALA A 49 -5.79 -2.27 10.45
C ALA A 49 -5.66 -3.77 10.15
N ALA A 50 -5.23 -4.14 8.93
CA ALA A 50 -4.99 -5.53 8.56
C ALA A 50 -3.82 -6.15 9.33
N ARG A 51 -2.74 -5.38 9.55
CA ARG A 51 -1.60 -5.78 10.38
C ARG A 51 -2.02 -5.99 11.83
N GLU A 52 -2.71 -5.01 12.41
CA GLU A 52 -3.24 -5.09 13.78
C GLU A 52 -4.17 -6.31 13.95
N LEU A 53 -5.06 -6.56 12.99
CA LEU A 53 -5.96 -7.71 13.01
C LEU A 53 -5.20 -9.05 13.02
N ARG A 54 -4.10 -9.17 12.28
CA ARG A 54 -3.28 -10.39 12.30
C ARG A 54 -2.56 -10.56 13.63
N GLU A 55 -2.00 -9.49 14.17
CA GLU A 55 -1.35 -9.52 15.49
C GLU A 55 -2.31 -10.00 16.59
N VAL A 56 -3.58 -9.59 16.53
CA VAL A 56 -4.63 -10.05 17.46
C VAL A 56 -5.01 -11.52 17.23
N ARG A 57 -4.91 -12.02 15.99
CA ARG A 57 -5.30 -13.39 15.63
C ARG A 57 -4.21 -14.44 15.86
N GLY A 58 -2.94 -14.05 15.89
CA GLY A 58 -1.79 -14.94 16.11
C GLY A 58 -1.13 -15.38 14.81
#